data_AF-A0A958IHV8-F1
#
_entry.id   AF-A0A958IHV8-F1
#
_cell.length_a   1.000
_cell.length_b   1.000
_cell.length_c   1.000
_cell.angle_alpha   90.00
_cell.angle_beta   90.00
_cell.angle_gamma   90.00
#
_symmetry.space_group_name_H-M   'P 1'
#
loop_
_entity.id
_entity.type
_entity.pdbx_description
1 polymer ?
#
loop_
_entity_poly.entity_id
_entity_poly.type
_entity_poly.pdbx_seq_one_letter_code
_entity_poly.pdbx_strand_id
1 'polypeptide(L)'
;MFFGLTGTHLLNDYEIELSRTLDSLWNFGHLLLFFYFNYLLIRFKPALKNKSILVRLLIVFGLTTLLGVAIEVFQQTFMGGKIDPADLLKNYTGATAAFLFFWCFPYESVLKKILWITLLSLLFLELQPLAATAVDEYKNINQFPVISDLESETELERYSWTGLPLELSTKYISHGDHSAKIVFTNQKYSTVSLDRFSRDWSGYNWLAFDIFNPDSLLTLTCRINDLEHKKNNYAFADRYNSRIELKPGWNNIRIALADVLNAPASRKMNMKAVRNWAIFTTRLNQDRTIYLDFVRLE
;
A
#
# COMPACT_ATOMS: atom_id res chain seq x y z
N MET A 1 8.62 2.69 -26.79
CA MET A 1 9.02 1.83 -25.66
C MET A 1 7.91 1.95 -24.64
N PHE A 2 7.18 0.86 -24.40
CA PHE A 2 5.84 0.83 -23.82
C PHE A 2 5.79 1.41 -22.41
N PHE A 3 4.97 2.44 -22.20
CA PHE A 3 4.58 2.93 -20.89
C PHE A 3 3.44 2.02 -20.37
N GLY A 4 3.68 1.36 -19.23
CA GLY A 4 2.65 0.61 -18.51
C GLY A 4 1.62 1.57 -17.91
N LEU A 5 0.36 1.40 -18.30
CA LEU A 5 -0.76 2.29 -17.97
C LEU A 5 -1.66 1.64 -16.92
N THR A 6 -1.24 1.57 -15.64
CA THR A 6 -2.11 1.07 -14.55
C THR A 6 -3.44 1.80 -14.49
N GLY A 7 -4.54 1.06 -14.27
CA GLY A 7 -5.93 1.53 -14.27
C GLY A 7 -6.25 2.59 -13.22
N THR A 8 -5.26 2.93 -12.41
CA THR A 8 -5.18 4.15 -11.61
C THR A 8 -5.03 5.43 -12.45
N HIS A 9 -4.72 5.35 -13.75
CA HIS A 9 -4.41 6.51 -14.59
C HIS A 9 -5.60 7.43 -14.91
N LEU A 10 -6.84 6.92 -14.97
CA LEU A 10 -8.00 7.77 -15.29
C LEU A 10 -8.41 8.71 -14.13
N LEU A 11 -7.93 8.45 -12.91
CA LEU A 11 -8.10 9.33 -11.75
C LEU A 11 -6.81 10.10 -11.39
N ASN A 12 -5.69 9.80 -12.04
CA ASN A 12 -4.38 10.36 -11.69
C ASN A 12 -4.09 11.73 -12.36
N ASP A 13 -4.88 12.10 -13.37
CA ASP A 13 -4.78 13.39 -14.04
C ASP A 13 -5.48 14.52 -13.26
N TYR A 14 -6.28 14.17 -12.24
CA TYR A 14 -6.84 15.07 -11.22
C TYR A 14 -6.42 14.55 -9.84
N GLU A 15 -5.30 15.06 -9.31
CA GLU A 15 -4.57 14.60 -8.10
C GLU A 15 -5.36 14.63 -6.77
N ILE A 16 -6.43 13.86 -6.65
CA ILE A 16 -6.89 13.35 -5.34
C ILE A 16 -6.28 11.96 -5.21
N GLU A 17 -5.02 11.91 -4.78
CA GLU A 17 -4.42 10.66 -4.35
C GLU A 17 -5.14 10.26 -3.06
N LEU A 18 -6.09 9.34 -3.22
CA LEU A 18 -6.97 8.84 -2.17
C LEU A 18 -6.12 8.31 -1.00
N SER A 19 -6.59 8.54 0.23
CA SER A 19 -6.04 7.94 1.45
C SER A 19 -5.90 6.43 1.28
N ARG A 20 -4.96 5.79 1.99
CA ARG A 20 -4.83 4.31 1.95
C ARG A 20 -6.16 3.63 2.24
N THR A 21 -6.93 4.17 3.19
CA THR A 21 -8.29 3.70 3.52
C THR A 21 -9.24 3.76 2.32
N LEU A 22 -9.15 4.81 1.50
CA LEU A 22 -10.01 4.98 0.33
C LEU A 22 -9.56 4.06 -0.82
N ASP A 23 -8.27 3.82 -1.00
CA ASP A 23 -7.75 2.79 -1.92
C ASP A 23 -8.27 1.40 -1.50
N SER A 24 -8.20 1.08 -0.20
CA SER A 24 -8.77 -0.16 0.33
C SER A 24 -10.28 -0.26 0.14
N LEU A 25 -11.04 0.84 0.33
CA LEU A 25 -12.48 0.91 0.07
C LEU A 25 -12.81 0.73 -1.41
N TRP A 26 -12.02 1.31 -2.31
CA TRP A 26 -12.21 1.12 -3.76
C TRP A 26 -12.12 -0.35 -4.15
N ASN A 27 -11.21 -1.10 -3.51
CA ASN A 27 -11.08 -2.54 -3.74
C ASN A 27 -12.34 -3.33 -3.33
N PHE A 28 -13.17 -2.83 -2.40
CA PHE A 28 -14.49 -3.43 -2.11
C PHE A 28 -15.47 -3.33 -3.27
N GLY A 29 -15.19 -2.51 -4.28
CA GLY A 29 -15.98 -2.43 -5.52
C GLY A 29 -16.13 -3.80 -6.21
N HIS A 30 -15.14 -4.68 -6.10
CA HIS A 30 -15.22 -6.06 -6.60
C HIS A 30 -16.37 -6.84 -5.97
N LEU A 31 -16.51 -6.79 -4.63
CA LEU A 31 -17.61 -7.45 -3.93
C LEU A 31 -18.97 -6.98 -4.46
N LEU A 32 -19.17 -5.66 -4.56
CA LEU A 32 -20.42 -5.08 -5.03
C LEU A 32 -20.71 -5.43 -6.50
N LEU A 33 -19.67 -5.39 -7.35
CA LEU A 33 -19.78 -5.78 -8.76
C LEU A 33 -20.25 -7.22 -8.91
N PHE A 34 -19.63 -8.16 -8.20
CA PHE A 34 -19.97 -9.57 -8.28
C PHE A 34 -21.29 -9.91 -7.60
N PHE A 35 -21.65 -9.19 -6.54
CA PHE A 35 -22.99 -9.25 -5.96
C PHE A 35 -24.05 -8.86 -6.99
N TYR A 36 -23.88 -7.70 -7.63
CA TYR A 36 -24.83 -7.19 -8.61
C TYR A 36 -24.88 -8.03 -9.89
N PHE A 37 -23.74 -8.48 -10.39
CA PHE A 37 -23.65 -9.40 -11.53
C PHE A 37 -24.47 -10.68 -11.29
N ASN A 38 -24.29 -11.31 -10.13
CA ASN A 38 -25.02 -12.52 -9.79
C ASN A 38 -26.51 -12.25 -9.51
N TYR A 39 -26.87 -11.10 -8.96
CA TYR A 39 -28.26 -10.65 -8.88
C TYR A 39 -28.90 -10.54 -10.28
N LEU A 40 -28.22 -9.88 -11.24
CA LEU A 40 -28.71 -9.75 -12.61
C LEU A 40 -28.84 -11.11 -13.31
N LEU A 41 -27.89 -12.02 -13.10
CA LEU A 41 -27.96 -13.39 -13.61
C LEU A 41 -29.26 -14.08 -13.15
N ILE A 42 -29.60 -13.97 -11.87
CA ILE A 42 -30.84 -14.53 -11.31
C ILE A 42 -32.08 -13.83 -11.88
N ARG A 43 -32.02 -12.50 -12.03
CA ARG A 43 -33.13 -11.67 -12.52
C ARG A 43 -33.48 -11.93 -13.99
N PHE A 44 -32.47 -12.11 -14.83
CA PHE A 44 -32.64 -12.25 -16.29
C PHE A 44 -32.65 -13.70 -16.79
N LYS A 45 -32.23 -14.67 -15.98
CA LYS A 45 -32.31 -16.10 -16.32
C LYS A 45 -33.18 -16.87 -15.32
N PRO A 46 -34.50 -16.59 -15.26
CA PRO A 46 -35.40 -17.25 -14.30
C PRO A 46 -35.45 -18.77 -14.46
N ALA A 47 -35.16 -19.32 -15.65
CA ALA A 47 -35.05 -20.75 -15.88
C ALA A 47 -34.00 -21.44 -14.99
N LEU A 48 -33.00 -20.72 -14.48
CA LEU A 48 -32.03 -21.25 -13.52
C LEU A 48 -32.67 -21.61 -12.17
N LYS A 49 -33.79 -20.96 -11.80
CA LYS A 49 -34.55 -21.29 -10.59
C LYS A 49 -35.21 -22.67 -10.65
N ASN A 50 -35.26 -23.31 -11.81
CA ASN A 50 -35.80 -24.66 -11.96
C ASN A 50 -34.70 -25.75 -11.94
N LYS A 51 -33.42 -25.36 -11.89
CA LYS A 51 -32.29 -26.30 -11.79
C LYS A 51 -32.07 -26.74 -10.35
N SER A 52 -31.37 -27.86 -10.15
CA SER A 52 -30.94 -28.30 -8.82
C SER A 52 -29.98 -27.28 -8.19
N ILE A 53 -29.89 -27.28 -6.86
CA ILE A 53 -29.04 -26.34 -6.12
C ILE A 53 -27.55 -26.46 -6.53
N LEU A 54 -27.07 -27.68 -6.77
CA LEU A 54 -25.70 -27.94 -7.21
C LEU A 54 -25.40 -27.28 -8.56
N VAL A 55 -26.31 -27.41 -9.53
CA VAL A 55 -26.17 -26.79 -10.85
C VAL A 55 -26.16 -25.27 -10.74
N ARG A 56 -26.97 -24.69 -9.86
CA ARG A 56 -26.98 -23.25 -9.60
C ARG A 56 -25.66 -22.76 -9.04
N LEU A 57 -25.11 -23.46 -8.04
CA LEU A 57 -23.81 -23.16 -7.46
C LEU A 57 -22.70 -23.21 -8.52
N LEU A 58 -22.64 -24.29 -9.31
CA LEU A 58 -21.65 -24.44 -10.38
C LEU A 58 -21.74 -23.30 -11.41
N ILE A 59 -22.95 -22.89 -11.79
CA ILE A 59 -23.14 -21.78 -12.74
C ILE A 59 -22.68 -20.45 -12.13
N VAL A 60 -23.09 -20.12 -10.90
CA VAL A 60 -22.73 -18.82 -10.28
C VAL A 60 -21.23 -18.71 -10.03
N PHE A 61 -20.64 -19.72 -9.40
CA PHE A 61 -19.20 -19.69 -9.10
C PHE A 61 -18.35 -19.89 -10.36
N GLY A 62 -18.84 -20.65 -11.34
CA GLY A 62 -18.21 -20.78 -12.65
C GLY A 62 -18.17 -19.45 -13.42
N LEU A 63 -19.31 -18.76 -13.53
CA LEU A 63 -19.38 -17.45 -14.20
C LEU A 63 -18.64 -16.36 -13.44
N THR A 64 -18.67 -16.41 -12.10
CA THR A 64 -17.88 -15.50 -11.24
C THR A 64 -16.38 -15.67 -11.50
N THR A 65 -15.89 -16.91 -11.54
CA THR A 65 -14.48 -17.19 -11.86
C THR A 65 -14.13 -16.71 -13.28
N LEU A 66 -14.97 -17.03 -14.27
CA LEU A 66 -14.73 -16.62 -15.66
C LEU A 66 -14.65 -15.09 -15.81
N LEU A 67 -15.58 -14.36 -15.20
CA LEU A 67 -15.59 -12.91 -15.25
C LEU A 67 -14.43 -12.30 -14.44
N GLY A 68 -14.11 -12.86 -13.27
CA GLY A 68 -12.97 -12.43 -12.45
C GLY A 68 -11.64 -12.55 -13.20
N VAL A 69 -11.38 -13.72 -13.77
CA VAL A 69 -10.19 -13.95 -14.61
C VAL A 69 -10.18 -13.02 -15.83
N ALA A 70 -11.33 -12.79 -16.47
CA ALA A 70 -11.40 -11.86 -17.59
C ALA A 70 -11.04 -10.42 -17.19
N ILE A 71 -11.49 -9.96 -16.02
CA ILE A 71 -11.14 -8.65 -15.47
C ILE A 71 -9.65 -8.58 -15.13
N GLU A 72 -9.09 -9.59 -14.47
CA GLU A 72 -7.67 -9.64 -14.13
C GLU A 72 -6.78 -9.65 -15.38
N VAL A 73 -7.11 -10.46 -16.39
CA VAL A 73 -6.38 -10.50 -17.67
C VAL A 73 -6.49 -9.16 -18.40
N PHE A 74 -7.66 -8.52 -18.37
CA PHE A 74 -7.85 -7.20 -18.96
C PHE A 74 -7.00 -6.14 -18.24
N GLN A 75 -7.04 -6.10 -16.91
CA GLN A 75 -6.21 -5.22 -16.09
C GLN A 75 -4.72 -5.48 -16.30
N GLN A 76 -4.28 -6.73 -16.42
CA GLN A 76 -2.88 -7.04 -16.67
C GLN A 76 -2.43 -6.62 -18.07
N THR A 77 -3.24 -6.88 -19.09
CA THR A 77 -2.86 -6.66 -20.51
C THR A 77 -2.92 -5.20 -20.90
N PHE A 78 -4.01 -4.52 -20.55
CA PHE A 78 -4.25 -3.14 -20.97
C PHE A 78 -3.80 -2.13 -19.92
N MET A 79 -3.80 -2.56 -18.65
CA MET A 79 -3.42 -1.69 -17.56
C MET A 79 -2.05 -2.04 -16.95
N GLY A 80 -1.42 -3.17 -17.26
CA GLY A 80 -0.15 -3.53 -16.61
C GLY A 80 -0.28 -3.74 -15.09
N GLY A 81 -1.50 -3.99 -14.60
CA GLY A 81 -1.75 -4.36 -13.20
C GLY A 81 -1.15 -5.73 -12.87
N LYS A 82 -0.91 -5.98 -11.58
CA LYS A 82 -0.56 -7.32 -11.08
C LYS A 82 -1.85 -8.05 -10.70
N ILE A 83 -1.86 -9.37 -10.88
CA ILE A 83 -2.93 -10.23 -10.36
C ILE A 83 -2.89 -10.16 -8.83
N ASP A 84 -4.01 -9.77 -8.22
CA ASP A 84 -4.19 -9.78 -6.77
C ASP A 84 -5.10 -10.96 -6.37
N PRO A 85 -4.55 -12.02 -5.75
CA PRO A 85 -5.36 -13.13 -5.25
C PRO A 85 -6.48 -12.71 -4.29
N ALA A 86 -6.34 -11.57 -3.60
CA ALA A 86 -7.39 -11.05 -2.74
C ALA A 86 -8.62 -10.59 -3.53
N ASP A 87 -8.54 -10.33 -4.82
CA ASP A 87 -9.71 -10.00 -5.65
C ASP A 87 -10.60 -11.21 -5.86
N LEU A 88 -10.04 -12.41 -6.00
CA LEU A 88 -10.81 -13.65 -6.06
C LEU A 88 -11.68 -13.84 -4.81
N LEU A 89 -11.16 -13.50 -3.63
CA LEU A 89 -11.91 -13.55 -2.38
C LEU A 89 -13.16 -12.65 -2.46
N LYS A 90 -12.96 -11.37 -2.83
CA LYS A 90 -14.02 -10.36 -2.98
C LYS A 90 -15.09 -10.78 -3.99
N ASN A 91 -14.65 -11.34 -5.11
CA ASN A 91 -15.54 -11.85 -6.16
C ASN A 91 -16.46 -12.96 -5.61
N TYR A 92 -15.89 -13.92 -4.86
CA TYR A 92 -16.65 -15.00 -4.26
C TYR A 92 -17.52 -14.57 -3.08
N THR A 93 -17.11 -13.56 -2.31
CA THR A 93 -17.93 -12.96 -1.26
C THR A 93 -19.19 -12.34 -1.85
N GLY A 94 -19.04 -11.53 -2.91
CA GLY A 94 -20.17 -10.94 -3.64
C GLY A 94 -21.10 -12.01 -4.22
N ALA A 95 -20.54 -13.04 -4.86
CA ALA A 95 -21.31 -14.16 -5.40
C ALA A 95 -22.08 -14.94 -4.32
N THR A 96 -21.45 -15.23 -3.18
CA THR A 96 -22.05 -15.95 -2.05
C THR A 96 -23.19 -15.14 -1.44
N ALA A 97 -22.99 -13.83 -1.24
CA ALA A 97 -24.03 -12.93 -0.77
C ALA A 97 -25.23 -12.92 -1.73
N ALA A 98 -25.02 -12.70 -3.04
CA ALA A 98 -26.11 -12.70 -4.00
C ALA A 98 -26.86 -14.05 -4.06
N PHE A 99 -26.12 -15.15 -3.95
CA PHE A 99 -26.70 -16.49 -3.90
C PHE A 99 -27.63 -16.66 -2.68
N LEU A 100 -27.19 -16.24 -1.50
CA LEU A 100 -27.95 -16.32 -0.25
C LEU A 100 -29.21 -15.44 -0.29
N PHE A 101 -29.09 -14.19 -0.74
CA PHE A 101 -30.18 -13.21 -0.71
C PHE A 101 -31.25 -13.46 -1.79
N PHE A 102 -30.86 -13.89 -2.99
CA PHE A 102 -31.78 -13.91 -4.14
C PHE A 102 -32.19 -15.29 -4.62
N TRP A 103 -31.44 -16.34 -4.28
CA TRP A 103 -31.77 -17.70 -4.73
C TRP A 103 -32.59 -18.53 -3.75
N CYS A 104 -32.94 -17.95 -2.60
CA CYS A 104 -33.94 -18.37 -1.62
C CYS A 104 -34.02 -19.89 -1.38
N PHE A 105 -33.44 -20.35 -0.28
CA PHE A 105 -33.67 -21.72 0.18
C PHE A 105 -35.10 -21.84 0.71
N PRO A 106 -35.94 -22.75 0.16
CA PRO A 106 -37.33 -22.87 0.58
C PRO A 106 -37.50 -23.30 2.06
N TYR A 107 -36.44 -23.85 2.67
CA TYR A 107 -36.38 -24.23 4.09
C TYR A 107 -35.02 -23.92 4.70
N GLU A 108 -34.97 -23.79 6.02
CA GLU A 108 -33.72 -23.78 6.78
C GLU A 108 -32.96 -25.09 6.53
N SER A 109 -31.86 -25.00 5.79
CA SER A 109 -31.02 -26.14 5.42
C SER A 109 -29.62 -26.00 6.00
N VAL A 110 -28.96 -27.14 6.25
CA VAL A 110 -27.55 -27.15 6.68
C VAL A 110 -26.67 -26.38 5.70
N LEU A 111 -26.94 -26.50 4.39
CA LEU A 111 -26.22 -25.75 3.35
C LEU A 111 -26.40 -24.24 3.47
N LYS A 112 -27.62 -23.75 3.76
CA LYS A 112 -27.87 -22.32 4.00
C LYS A 112 -27.05 -21.80 5.19
N LYS A 113 -26.99 -22.56 6.28
CA LYS A 113 -26.17 -22.22 7.46
C LYS A 113 -24.68 -22.20 7.13
N ILE A 114 -24.19 -23.21 6.40
CA ILE A 114 -22.80 -23.26 5.93
C ILE A 114 -22.49 -22.01 5.10
N LEU A 115 -23.32 -21.66 4.12
CA LEU A 115 -23.10 -20.50 3.27
C LEU A 115 -23.13 -19.18 4.05
N TRP A 116 -23.99 -19.01 5.06
CA TRP A 116 -23.97 -17.84 5.93
C TRP A 116 -22.68 -17.75 6.75
N ILE A 117 -22.24 -18.88 7.33
CA ILE A 117 -20.96 -18.94 8.06
C ILE A 117 -19.82 -18.61 7.11
N THR A 118 -19.80 -19.17 5.89
CA THR A 118 -18.82 -18.84 4.86
C THR A 118 -18.85 -17.35 4.54
N LEU A 119 -20.02 -16.75 4.28
CA LEU A 119 -20.14 -15.32 3.99
C LEU A 119 -19.61 -14.45 5.13
N LEU A 120 -19.96 -14.75 6.38
CA LEU A 120 -19.49 -14.00 7.54
C LEU A 120 -17.97 -14.12 7.72
N SER A 121 -17.42 -15.31 7.52
CA SER A 121 -15.97 -15.53 7.56
C SER A 121 -15.25 -14.78 6.45
N LEU A 122 -15.78 -14.80 5.22
CA LEU A 122 -15.21 -14.05 4.09
C LEU A 122 -15.24 -12.54 4.34
N LEU A 123 -16.38 -12.00 4.79
CA LEU A 123 -16.51 -10.59 5.16
C LEU A 123 -15.54 -10.21 6.29
N PHE A 124 -15.37 -11.07 7.30
CA PHE A 124 -14.42 -10.82 8.38
C PHE A 124 -12.98 -10.74 7.86
N LEU A 125 -12.57 -11.67 6.99
CA LEU A 125 -11.24 -11.64 6.37
C LEU A 125 -11.02 -10.39 5.51
N GLU A 126 -12.05 -9.90 4.83
CA GLU A 126 -11.97 -8.69 4.00
C GLU A 126 -11.95 -7.39 4.80
N LEU A 127 -12.69 -7.32 5.90
CA LEU A 127 -12.76 -6.12 6.74
C LEU A 127 -11.48 -5.90 7.55
N GLN A 128 -10.71 -6.95 7.82
CA GLN A 128 -9.49 -6.87 8.63
C GLN A 128 -8.44 -5.90 8.06
N PRO A 129 -7.98 -6.02 6.78
CA PRO A 129 -7.00 -5.09 6.21
C PRO A 129 -7.53 -3.66 6.06
N LEU A 130 -8.83 -3.49 5.82
CA LEU A 130 -9.47 -2.17 5.78
C LEU A 130 -9.41 -1.50 7.15
N ALA A 131 -9.81 -2.21 8.21
CA ALA A 131 -9.77 -1.70 9.56
C ALA A 131 -8.33 -1.39 10.00
N ALA A 132 -7.39 -2.27 9.67
CA ALA A 132 -5.97 -2.10 9.97
C ALA A 132 -5.40 -0.83 9.32
N THR A 133 -5.69 -0.61 8.04
CA THR A 133 -5.28 0.60 7.29
C THR A 133 -5.92 1.87 7.87
N ALA A 134 -7.21 1.82 8.23
CA ALA A 134 -7.90 2.97 8.80
C ALA A 134 -7.35 3.36 10.18
N VAL A 135 -7.01 2.35 11.01
CA VAL A 135 -6.38 2.57 12.32
C VAL A 135 -4.98 3.16 12.17
N ASP A 136 -4.16 2.62 11.25
CA ASP A 136 -2.83 3.15 10.93
C ASP A 136 -2.89 4.62 10.47
N GLU A 137 -3.81 4.95 9.56
CA GLU A 137 -3.97 6.31 9.05
C GLU A 137 -4.45 7.28 10.15
N TYR A 138 -5.38 6.84 10.99
CA TYR A 138 -5.80 7.60 12.17
C TYR A 138 -4.62 7.85 13.12
N LYS A 139 -3.79 6.84 13.39
CA LYS A 139 -2.58 7.00 14.22
C LYS A 139 -1.60 7.99 13.61
N ASN A 140 -1.27 7.83 12.33
CA ASN A 140 -0.37 8.72 11.60
C ASN A 140 -0.82 10.21 11.63
N ILE A 141 -2.12 10.47 11.58
CA ILE A 141 -2.64 11.84 11.69
C ILE A 141 -2.48 12.37 13.11
N ASN A 142 -2.79 11.58 14.13
CA ASN A 142 -2.78 12.03 15.53
C ASN A 142 -1.39 12.05 16.18
N GLN A 143 -0.44 11.24 15.69
CA GLN A 143 0.94 11.21 16.18
C GLN A 143 1.85 12.24 15.50
N PHE A 144 1.38 12.91 14.45
CA PHE A 144 2.12 13.98 13.79
C PHE A 144 2.55 15.05 14.83
N PRO A 145 3.84 15.44 14.89
CA PRO A 145 4.86 15.38 13.84
C PRO A 145 5.69 14.08 13.74
N VAL A 146 5.39 13.05 14.52
CA VAL A 146 5.97 11.72 14.28
C VAL A 146 5.40 11.19 12.97
N ILE A 147 6.30 10.95 12.01
CA ILE A 147 5.97 10.44 10.69
C ILE A 147 5.89 8.92 10.74
N SER A 148 6.85 8.28 11.39
CA SER A 148 6.94 6.83 11.55
C SER A 148 7.75 6.46 12.78
N ASP A 149 7.10 5.83 13.75
CA ASP A 149 7.73 5.26 14.96
C ASP A 149 8.03 3.76 14.82
N LEU A 150 7.60 3.12 13.72
CA LEU A 150 7.95 1.75 13.31
C LEU A 150 7.50 0.68 14.32
N GLU A 151 6.32 0.87 14.89
CA GLU A 151 5.71 0.04 15.94
C GLU A 151 4.71 -1.00 15.43
N SER A 152 4.41 -1.04 14.12
CA SER A 152 3.45 -2.01 13.58
C SER A 152 3.70 -2.42 12.13
N GLU A 153 3.30 -3.66 11.79
CA GLU A 153 3.43 -4.19 10.43
C GLU A 153 2.64 -3.36 9.41
N THR A 154 1.46 -2.87 9.81
CA THR A 154 0.62 -1.97 8.98
C THR A 154 1.32 -0.67 8.62
N GLU A 155 2.26 -0.25 9.45
CA GLU A 155 3.08 0.93 9.24
C GLU A 155 4.18 0.68 8.20
N LEU A 156 4.78 -0.52 8.20
CA LEU A 156 5.75 -0.93 7.18
C LEU A 156 5.14 -0.95 5.77
N GLU A 157 3.84 -1.21 5.65
CA GLU A 157 3.11 -1.12 4.38
C GLU A 157 3.06 0.30 3.79
N ARG A 158 3.40 1.34 4.57
CA ARG A 158 3.56 2.72 4.06
C ARG A 158 4.86 2.89 3.28
N TYR A 159 5.79 1.96 3.44
CA TYR A 159 7.08 1.95 2.77
C TYR A 159 7.05 1.11 1.49
N SER A 160 7.86 1.54 0.53
CA SER A 160 8.22 0.79 -0.66
C SER A 160 9.73 0.51 -0.66
N TRP A 161 10.15 -0.60 -1.25
CA TRP A 161 11.55 -1.03 -1.23
C TRP A 161 12.01 -1.67 -2.53
N THR A 162 13.32 -1.68 -2.75
CA THR A 162 13.97 -2.49 -3.80
C THR A 162 14.89 -3.53 -3.19
N GLY A 163 14.63 -4.80 -3.53
CA GLY A 163 15.34 -5.94 -2.95
C GLY A 163 14.50 -6.65 -1.90
N LEU A 164 15.03 -6.79 -0.69
CA LEU A 164 14.40 -7.52 0.41
C LEU A 164 13.37 -6.65 1.16
N PRO A 165 12.28 -7.25 1.65
CA PRO A 165 11.28 -6.53 2.44
C PRO A 165 11.85 -5.99 3.74
N LEU A 166 11.24 -4.90 4.23
CA LEU A 166 11.47 -4.40 5.57
C LEU A 166 10.85 -5.40 6.56
N GLU A 167 11.51 -5.56 7.71
CA GLU A 167 11.04 -6.42 8.79
C GLU A 167 11.03 -5.63 10.09
N LEU A 168 9.99 -5.80 10.91
CA LEU A 168 10.04 -5.32 12.29
C LEU A 168 11.10 -6.07 13.09
N SER A 169 11.78 -5.35 13.97
CA SER A 169 12.81 -5.90 14.83
C SER A 169 12.68 -5.37 16.25
N THR A 170 12.91 -6.24 17.23
CA THR A 170 13.07 -5.87 18.64
C THR A 170 14.53 -5.55 19.00
N LYS A 171 15.38 -5.34 17.99
CA LYS A 171 16.80 -4.99 18.15
C LYS A 171 17.02 -3.53 17.80
N TYR A 172 17.97 -2.90 18.49
CA TYR A 172 18.43 -1.54 18.21
C TYR A 172 17.25 -0.56 18.12
N ILE A 173 16.52 -0.47 19.22
CA ILE A 173 15.35 0.39 19.40
C ILE A 173 15.82 1.69 20.05
N SER A 174 15.41 2.82 19.49
CA SER A 174 15.62 4.17 20.03
C SER A 174 14.33 4.78 20.59
N HIS A 175 13.18 4.32 20.11
CA HIS A 175 11.85 4.75 20.52
C HIS A 175 10.91 3.54 20.57
N GLY A 176 10.01 3.50 21.56
CA GLY A 176 9.01 2.44 21.68
C GLY A 176 9.60 1.06 21.89
N ASP A 177 9.08 0.06 21.17
CA ASP A 177 9.37 -1.36 21.33
C ASP A 177 9.97 -2.01 20.07
N HIS A 178 9.94 -1.32 18.91
CA HIS A 178 10.38 -1.89 17.64
C HIS A 178 11.24 -0.91 16.82
N SER A 179 11.95 -1.46 15.84
CA SER A 179 12.66 -0.73 14.79
C SER A 179 12.45 -1.44 13.45
N ALA A 180 12.69 -0.75 12.33
CA ALA A 180 12.70 -1.38 11.01
C ALA A 180 14.09 -1.89 10.67
N LYS A 181 14.24 -3.20 10.54
CA LYS A 181 15.41 -3.82 9.94
C LYS A 181 15.36 -3.65 8.43
N ILE A 182 16.38 -3.00 7.88
CA ILE A 182 16.51 -2.74 6.45
C ILE A 182 17.76 -3.44 5.94
N VAL A 183 17.61 -4.27 4.90
CA VAL A 183 18.72 -4.91 4.21
C VAL A 183 18.92 -4.27 2.84
N PHE A 184 19.95 -3.44 2.73
CA PHE A 184 20.37 -2.89 1.44
C PHE A 184 21.20 -3.92 0.67
N THR A 185 20.76 -4.24 -0.54
CA THR A 185 21.40 -5.24 -1.40
C THR A 185 22.46 -4.62 -2.32
N ASN A 186 23.27 -5.46 -2.96
CA ASN A 186 24.27 -5.06 -3.97
C ASN A 186 23.71 -4.50 -5.31
N GLN A 187 22.39 -4.27 -5.39
CA GLN A 187 21.75 -3.68 -6.57
C GLN A 187 22.27 -2.28 -6.88
N LYS A 188 22.07 -1.82 -8.14
CA LYS A 188 22.48 -0.47 -8.56
C LYS A 188 21.89 0.60 -7.63
N TYR A 189 20.62 0.45 -7.25
CA TYR A 189 19.96 1.27 -6.24
C TYR A 189 19.17 0.34 -5.33
N SER A 190 19.60 0.20 -4.07
CA SER A 190 18.80 -0.46 -3.04
C SER A 190 18.15 0.63 -2.19
N THR A 191 16.84 0.78 -2.32
CA THR A 191 16.05 1.92 -1.84
C THR A 191 15.02 1.46 -0.85
N VAL A 192 14.82 2.26 0.19
CA VAL A 192 13.64 2.25 1.05
C VAL A 192 13.02 3.65 0.96
N SER A 193 11.75 3.72 0.59
CA SER A 193 10.99 4.96 0.47
C SER A 193 9.74 4.90 1.32
N LEU A 194 9.42 5.99 1.98
CA LEU A 194 8.13 6.22 2.61
C LEU A 194 7.29 7.10 1.68
N ASP A 195 6.10 6.62 1.33
CA ASP A 195 5.23 7.25 0.32
C ASP A 195 3.88 7.71 0.89
N ARG A 196 3.46 7.12 2.01
CA ARG A 196 2.16 7.38 2.65
C ARG A 196 2.36 7.93 4.06
N PHE A 197 2.25 9.24 4.21
CA PHE A 197 2.43 9.96 5.48
C PHE A 197 1.80 11.36 5.42
N SER A 198 1.73 12.04 6.56
CA SER A 198 1.25 13.43 6.67
C SER A 198 2.18 14.39 5.92
N ARG A 199 1.62 15.11 4.94
CA ARG A 199 2.39 15.78 3.86
C ARG A 199 2.78 17.22 4.11
N ASP A 200 2.12 17.87 5.06
CA ASP A 200 2.38 19.27 5.37
C ASP A 200 3.51 19.37 6.39
N TRP A 201 4.72 19.57 5.87
CA TRP A 201 5.92 19.78 6.66
C TRP A 201 6.20 21.27 6.88
N SER A 202 5.27 22.16 6.52
CA SER A 202 5.42 23.58 6.81
C SER A 202 5.33 23.85 8.30
N GLY A 203 6.11 24.83 8.78
CA GLY A 203 6.18 25.18 10.21
C GLY A 203 7.21 24.39 11.03
N TYR A 204 7.81 23.33 10.46
CA TYR A 204 8.92 22.59 11.08
C TYR A 204 10.28 23.04 10.54
N ASN A 205 11.32 22.80 11.32
CA ASN A 205 12.69 23.18 11.00
C ASN A 205 13.56 21.99 10.60
N TRP A 206 13.27 20.79 11.11
CA TRP A 206 14.09 19.59 10.89
C TRP A 206 13.24 18.39 10.50
N LEU A 207 13.81 17.54 9.64
CA LEU A 207 13.48 16.12 9.59
C LEU A 207 14.52 15.39 10.44
N ALA A 208 14.07 14.58 11.39
CA ALA A 208 14.92 13.79 12.27
C ALA A 208 14.55 12.31 12.22
N PHE A 209 15.55 11.44 12.31
CA PHE A 209 15.38 9.99 12.38
C PHE A 209 16.65 9.32 12.90
N ASP A 210 16.48 8.15 13.51
CA ASP A 210 17.54 7.44 14.19
C ASP A 210 17.91 6.17 13.41
N ILE A 211 19.22 5.99 13.18
CA ILE A 211 19.73 4.82 12.45
C ILE A 211 20.84 4.16 13.23
N PHE A 212 20.67 2.87 13.51
CA PHE A 212 21.74 2.01 13.98
C PHE A 212 22.41 1.28 12.81
N ASN A 213 23.73 1.44 12.68
CA ASN A 213 24.56 0.72 11.74
C ASN A 213 25.44 -0.29 12.50
N PRO A 214 25.19 -1.61 12.40
CA PRO A 214 25.95 -2.63 13.12
C PRO A 214 27.38 -2.85 12.58
N ASP A 215 27.65 -2.39 11.36
CA ASP A 215 28.86 -2.71 10.61
C ASP A 215 29.77 -1.49 10.45
N SER A 216 30.72 -1.56 9.49
CA SER A 216 31.63 -0.48 9.12
C SER A 216 30.91 0.76 8.54
N LEU A 217 31.67 1.81 8.20
CA LEU A 217 31.12 3.02 7.57
C LEU A 217 30.19 2.68 6.38
N LEU A 218 29.05 3.35 6.30
CA LEU A 218 28.08 3.20 5.20
C LEU A 218 27.60 4.58 4.75
N THR A 219 27.68 4.85 3.45
CA THR A 219 27.10 6.08 2.88
C THR A 219 25.69 5.79 2.36
N LEU A 220 24.70 6.46 2.93
CA LEU A 220 23.35 6.53 2.39
C LEU A 220 23.16 7.81 1.58
N THR A 221 22.23 7.78 0.64
CA THR A 221 21.66 8.98 0.04
C THR A 221 20.25 9.16 0.58
N CYS A 222 19.94 10.33 1.13
CA CYS A 222 18.60 10.74 1.50
C CYS A 222 18.00 11.58 0.38
N ARG A 223 16.79 11.23 -0.06
CA ARG A 223 16.03 11.92 -1.10
C ARG A 223 14.70 12.38 -0.53
N ILE A 224 14.32 13.62 -0.82
CA ILE A 224 12.99 14.15 -0.51
C ILE A 224 12.46 14.85 -1.74
N ASN A 225 11.17 14.65 -2.05
CA ASN A 225 10.48 15.40 -3.09
C ASN A 225 9.02 15.64 -2.74
N ASP A 226 8.45 16.67 -3.36
CA ASP A 226 7.04 17.03 -3.27
C ASP A 226 6.24 16.52 -4.48
N LEU A 227 4.99 16.98 -4.57
CA LEU A 227 4.06 16.65 -5.64
C LEU A 227 4.50 17.18 -7.02
N GLU A 228 5.10 18.37 -7.05
CA GLU A 228 5.50 19.04 -8.29
C GLU A 228 6.62 18.29 -9.03
N HIS A 229 7.42 17.49 -8.31
CA HIS A 229 8.45 16.65 -8.90
C HIS A 229 7.95 15.74 -10.03
N LYS A 230 6.76 15.17 -9.89
CA LYS A 230 6.12 14.35 -10.93
C LYS A 230 5.76 15.20 -12.16
N LYS A 231 5.23 16.41 -11.94
CA LYS A 231 4.87 17.36 -13.01
C LYS A 231 6.10 17.82 -13.79
N ASN A 232 7.25 17.87 -13.13
CA ASN A 232 8.55 18.18 -13.73
C ASN A 232 9.27 16.94 -14.30
N ASN A 233 8.52 15.90 -14.69
CA ASN A 233 9.05 14.67 -15.29
C ASN A 233 10.15 13.98 -14.45
N TYR A 234 10.05 14.05 -13.12
CA TYR A 234 11.01 13.47 -12.19
C TYR A 234 12.45 13.99 -12.37
N ALA A 235 12.60 15.26 -12.76
CA ALA A 235 13.89 15.89 -13.01
C ALA A 235 14.80 15.80 -11.78
N PHE A 236 16.03 15.29 -11.95
CA PHE A 236 16.97 15.09 -10.84
C PHE A 236 17.23 16.38 -10.03
N ALA A 237 17.30 17.52 -10.72
CA ALA A 237 17.53 18.83 -10.12
C ALA A 237 16.31 19.42 -9.40
N ASP A 238 15.16 18.72 -9.41
CA ASP A 238 13.90 19.17 -8.84
C ASP A 238 13.56 18.42 -7.54
N ARG A 239 14.57 18.09 -6.73
CA ARG A 239 14.42 17.33 -5.49
C ARG A 239 15.62 17.50 -4.57
N TYR A 240 15.41 17.28 -3.29
CA TYR A 240 16.49 17.20 -2.32
C TYR A 240 17.24 15.88 -2.48
N ASN A 241 18.58 15.93 -2.49
CA ASN A 241 19.44 14.76 -2.37
C ASN A 241 20.67 15.12 -1.54
N SER A 242 20.90 14.41 -0.44
CA SER A 242 22.11 14.54 0.36
C SER A 242 22.74 13.19 0.67
N ARG A 243 24.06 13.18 0.86
CA ARG A 243 24.76 12.00 1.38
C ARG A 243 24.81 12.06 2.90
N ILE A 244 24.60 10.92 3.54
CA ILE A 244 24.69 10.73 4.98
C ILE A 244 25.73 9.63 5.20
N GLU A 245 26.76 9.92 5.99
CA GLU A 245 27.73 8.92 6.42
C GLU A 245 27.31 8.33 7.75
N LEU A 246 26.95 7.04 7.74
CA LEU A 246 26.61 6.28 8.93
C LEU A 246 27.87 5.65 9.50
N LYS A 247 28.27 6.08 10.69
CA LYS A 247 29.32 5.44 11.48
C LYS A 247 28.78 4.15 12.11
N PRO A 248 29.63 3.18 12.47
CA PRO A 248 29.22 2.06 13.31
C PRO A 248 28.55 2.56 14.60
N GLY A 249 27.44 1.95 14.99
CA GLY A 249 26.61 2.34 16.13
C GLY A 249 25.44 3.26 15.77
N TRP A 250 24.96 4.01 16.76
CA TRP A 250 23.84 4.95 16.61
C TRP A 250 24.23 6.23 15.88
N ASN A 251 23.40 6.61 14.90
CA ASN A 251 23.49 7.85 14.15
C ASN A 251 22.14 8.57 14.28
N ASN A 252 22.13 9.73 14.91
CA ASN A 252 20.94 10.57 15.06
C ASN A 252 20.98 11.59 13.92
N ILE A 253 20.18 11.37 12.87
CA ILE A 253 20.23 12.18 11.67
C ILE A 253 19.28 13.36 11.81
N ARG A 254 19.76 14.56 11.46
CA ARG A 254 18.96 15.79 11.40
C ARG A 254 19.21 16.51 10.09
N ILE A 255 18.16 16.74 9.31
CA ILE A 255 18.20 17.43 8.02
C ILE A 255 17.42 18.73 8.16
N ALA A 256 18.05 19.86 7.85
CA ALA A 256 17.38 21.16 7.90
C ALA A 256 16.32 21.23 6.77
N LEU A 257 15.07 21.48 7.13
CA LEU A 257 13.99 21.64 6.15
C LEU A 257 14.16 22.91 5.31
N ALA A 258 14.95 23.88 5.77
CA ALA A 258 15.39 24.99 4.94
C ALA A 258 16.22 24.52 3.73
N ASP A 259 17.09 23.52 3.90
CA ASP A 259 17.86 22.96 2.79
C ASP A 259 16.95 22.17 1.84
N VAL A 260 15.98 21.43 2.38
CA VAL A 260 14.96 20.71 1.59
C VAL A 260 14.11 21.66 0.76
N LEU A 261 13.61 22.73 1.38
CA LEU A 261 12.85 23.81 0.75
C LEU A 261 13.60 24.44 -0.43
N ASN A 262 14.93 24.59 -0.30
CA ASN A 262 15.77 25.30 -1.25
C ASN A 262 16.49 24.39 -2.25
N ALA A 263 16.35 23.07 -2.15
CA ALA A 263 17.12 22.14 -2.97
C ALA A 263 16.72 22.07 -4.45
N PRO A 264 15.44 22.17 -4.85
CA PRO A 264 15.09 22.25 -6.27
C PRO A 264 15.76 23.47 -6.93
N ALA A 265 16.40 23.26 -8.07
CA ALA A 265 17.25 24.29 -8.69
C ALA A 265 16.47 25.50 -9.23
N SER A 266 15.22 25.30 -9.66
CA SER A 266 14.40 26.30 -10.36
C SER A 266 13.22 26.83 -9.56
N ARG A 267 12.98 26.31 -8.34
CA ARG A 267 11.82 26.66 -7.51
C ARG A 267 12.09 26.37 -6.03
N LYS A 268 11.14 26.76 -5.17
CA LYS A 268 11.11 26.24 -3.79
C LYS A 268 10.28 24.96 -3.76
N MET A 269 10.71 23.98 -2.97
CA MET A 269 9.90 22.78 -2.72
C MET A 269 8.61 23.18 -1.99
N ASN A 270 7.48 22.64 -2.41
CA ASN A 270 6.19 22.84 -1.77
C ASN A 270 6.11 21.99 -0.50
N MET A 271 6.53 22.58 0.62
CA MET A 271 6.57 21.91 1.92
C MET A 271 5.19 21.53 2.46
N LYS A 272 4.10 22.07 1.92
CA LYS A 272 2.73 21.66 2.28
C LYS A 272 2.31 20.35 1.65
N ALA A 273 3.07 19.87 0.66
CA ALA A 273 2.72 18.74 -0.17
C ALA A 273 3.94 17.85 -0.43
N VAL A 274 4.75 17.58 0.60
CA VAL A 274 5.84 16.59 0.53
C VAL A 274 5.24 15.22 0.22
N ARG A 275 5.86 14.46 -0.68
CA ARG A 275 5.31 13.19 -1.19
C ARG A 275 6.15 11.97 -0.95
N ASN A 276 7.46 12.15 -0.89
CA ASN A 276 8.35 11.02 -0.74
C ASN A 276 9.55 11.43 0.11
N TRP A 277 9.88 10.55 1.04
CA TRP A 277 11.18 10.52 1.70
C TRP A 277 11.79 9.14 1.43
N ALA A 278 13.06 9.10 1.06
CA ALA A 278 13.73 7.84 0.77
C ALA A 278 15.18 7.85 1.23
N ILE A 279 15.65 6.68 1.64
CA ILE A 279 17.07 6.40 1.87
C ILE A 279 17.50 5.25 0.96
N PHE A 280 18.66 5.39 0.34
CA PHE A 280 19.16 4.36 -0.56
C PHE A 280 20.68 4.30 -0.61
N THR A 281 21.18 3.13 -0.97
CA THR A 281 22.58 2.90 -1.33
C THR A 281 22.72 2.76 -2.84
N THR A 282 23.92 3.03 -3.36
CA THR A 282 24.21 2.88 -4.79
C THR A 282 25.38 1.91 -4.95
N ARG A 283 25.14 0.76 -5.60
CA ARG A 283 26.15 -0.25 -5.93
C ARG A 283 27.04 -0.66 -4.75
N LEU A 284 26.43 -1.29 -3.74
CA LEU A 284 27.21 -1.87 -2.65
C LEU A 284 28.05 -3.06 -3.13
N ASN A 285 29.23 -3.24 -2.56
CA ASN A 285 30.07 -4.42 -2.82
C ASN A 285 29.49 -5.69 -2.16
N GLN A 286 28.76 -5.52 -1.06
CA GLN A 286 28.10 -6.58 -0.31
C GLN A 286 26.84 -6.02 0.36
N ASP A 287 25.90 -6.89 0.70
CA ASP A 287 24.68 -6.49 1.39
C ASP A 287 25.01 -5.85 2.75
N ARG A 288 24.21 -4.86 3.14
CA ARG A 288 24.39 -4.09 4.39
C ARG A 288 23.06 -4.00 5.11
N THR A 289 23.08 -4.35 6.40
CA THR A 289 21.89 -4.22 7.25
C THR A 289 22.00 -2.98 8.12
N ILE A 290 20.91 -2.23 8.25
CA ILE A 290 20.76 -1.15 9.24
C ILE A 290 19.41 -1.31 9.96
N TYR A 291 19.23 -0.57 11.04
CA TYR A 291 17.97 -0.47 11.75
C TYR A 291 17.56 1.00 11.79
N LEU A 292 16.40 1.31 11.23
CA LEU A 292 15.79 2.64 11.21
C LEU A 292 14.74 2.73 12.30
N ASP A 293 14.66 3.88 12.95
CA ASP A 293 13.67 4.15 13.98
C ASP A 293 13.34 5.66 14.08
N PHE A 294 12.19 5.98 14.64
CA PHE A 294 11.75 7.30 15.10
C PHE A 294 11.87 8.47 14.10
N VAL A 295 11.27 8.31 12.93
CA VAL A 295 11.17 9.33 11.88
C VAL A 295 10.15 10.40 12.24
N ARG A 296 10.55 11.66 12.33
CA ARG A 296 9.71 12.77 12.80
C ARG A 296 10.14 14.13 12.26
N LEU A 297 9.27 15.12 12.44
CA LEU A 297 9.59 16.53 12.23
C LEU A 297 9.81 17.24 13.58
N GLU A 298 10.67 18.26 13.60
CA GLU A 298 11.00 19.09 14.77
C GLU A 298 10.98 20.59 14.44
#